data_AF-A0A7C4DDE1-F1
#
_entry.id   AF-A0A7C4DDE1-F1
#
_cell.length_a   1.000
_cell.length_b   1.000
_cell.length_c   1.000
_cell.angle_alpha   90.00
_cell.angle_beta   90.00
_cell.angle_gamma   90.00
#
_symmetry.space_group_name_H-M   'P 1'
#
loop_
_entity.id
_entity.type
_entity.pdbx_description
1 polymer ?
#
loop_
_entity_poly.entity_id
_entity_poly.type
_entity_poly.pdbx_seq_one_letter_code
_entity_poly.pdbx_strand_id
1 'polypeptide(L)' 'MVMLEKEYVEITVGAFLLVTSFLISLLMVIGVLEPSFPLSFLAFSASFAGLLIGFHGLYGVILRYRKKQ' A
#
# COMPACT_ATOMS: atom_id res chain seq x y z
N MET A 1 5.73 -12.17 21.86
CA MET A 1 4.87 -10.96 21.82
C MET A 1 5.31 -10.02 20.69
N VAL A 2 5.55 -10.52 19.46
CA VAL A 2 6.22 -9.75 18.37
C VAL A 2 5.40 -9.69 17.07
N MET A 3 4.38 -10.54 16.89
CA MET A 3 3.72 -10.62 15.57
C MET A 3 2.75 -9.46 15.28
N LEU A 4 2.07 -8.90 16.29
CA LEU A 4 1.14 -7.76 16.12
C LEU A 4 1.84 -6.57 15.46
N GLU A 5 3.06 -6.25 15.89
CA GLU A 5 3.81 -5.15 15.29
C GLU A 5 4.10 -5.39 13.81
N LYS A 6 4.39 -6.63 13.40
CA LYS A 6 4.66 -6.94 12.00
C LYS A 6 3.44 -6.73 11.11
N GLU A 7 2.26 -7.17 11.54
CA GLU A 7 1.03 -6.98 10.77
C GLU A 7 0.65 -5.50 10.65
N TYR A 8 0.82 -4.72 11.72
CA TYR A 8 0.63 -3.26 11.65
C TYR A 8 1.67 -2.57 10.76
N VAL A 9 2.94 -3.00 10.81
CA VAL A 9 3.98 -2.48 9.92
C VAL A 9 3.64 -2.75 8.46
N GLU A 10 3.17 -3.95 8.13
CA GLU A 10 2.72 -4.28 6.76
C GLU A 10 1.56 -3.38 6.32
N ILE A 11 0.57 -3.14 7.19
CA ILE A 11 -0.53 -2.21 6.91
C ILE A 11 0.00 -0.78 6.69
N THR A 12 0.90 -0.29 7.54
CA THR A 12 1.47 1.05 7.41
C THR A 12 2.29 1.21 6.15
N VAL A 13 3.14 0.24 5.81
CA VAL A 13 3.94 0.24 4.58
C VAL A 13 3.03 0.19 3.35
N GLY A 14 2.02 -0.68 3.37
CA GLY A 14 1.03 -0.77 2.30
C GLY A 14 0.27 0.53 2.09
N ALA A 15 -0.19 1.16 3.18
CA ALA A 15 -0.88 2.44 3.15
C ALA A 15 0.03 3.56 2.61
N PHE A 16 1.30 3.60 3.02
CA PHE A 16 2.24 4.59 2.55
C PHE A 16 2.50 4.47 1.03
N LEU A 17 2.69 3.26 0.53
CA LEU A 17 2.83 2.99 -0.91
C LEU A 17 1.57 3.39 -1.68
N LEU A 18 0.38 3.11 -1.16
CA LEU A 18 -0.89 3.52 -1.77
C LEU A 18 -1.05 5.04 -1.83
N VAL A 19 -0.81 5.73 -0.72
CA VAL A 19 -0.94 7.20 -0.67
C VAL A 19 0.08 7.88 -1.58
N THR A 20 1.33 7.46 -1.55
CA THR A 20 2.38 8.05 -2.39
C THR A 20 2.13 7.82 -3.88
N SER A 21 1.77 6.59 -4.28
CA SER A 21 1.43 6.27 -5.67
C SER A 21 0.17 7.00 -6.15
N PHE A 22 -0.83 7.16 -5.28
CA PHE A 22 -2.01 7.98 -5.55
C PHE A 22 -1.63 9.45 -5.79
N LEU A 23 -0.78 10.03 -4.92
CA LEU A 23 -0.34 11.42 -5.08
C LEU A 23 0.46 11.61 -6.38
N ILE A 24 1.36 10.69 -6.72
CA ILE A 24 2.09 10.73 -8.00
C ILE A 24 1.10 10.68 -9.17
N SER A 25 0.12 9.78 -9.11
CA SER A 25 -0.92 9.66 -10.14
C SER A 25 -1.77 10.92 -10.26
N LEU A 26 -2.13 11.53 -9.13
CA LEU A 26 -2.88 12.78 -9.08
C LEU A 26 -2.08 13.92 -9.71
N LEU A 27 -0.80 14.05 -9.37
CA LEU A 27 0.10 15.06 -9.94
C LEU A 27 0.22 14.92 -11.47
N MET A 28 0.22 13.70 -11.99
CA MET A 28 0.18 13.46 -13.44
C MET A 28 -1.15 13.89 -14.06
N VAL A 29 -2.28 13.60 -13.40
CA VAL A 29 -3.62 13.95 -13.90
C VAL A 29 -3.85 15.47 -13.93
N ILE A 30 -3.37 16.21 -12.92
CA ILE A 30 -3.51 17.67 -12.86
C ILE A 30 -2.45 18.40 -13.70
N GLY A 31 -1.56 17.68 -14.40
CA GLY A 31 -0.55 18.25 -15.28
C GLY A 31 0.65 18.90 -14.57
N VAL A 32 0.86 18.61 -13.28
CA VAL A 32 2.06 19.06 -12.53
C VAL A 32 3.28 18.19 -12.88
N LEU A 33 3.06 16.89 -13.13
CA LEU A 33 4.07 15.96 -13.64
C LEU A 33 3.68 15.50 -15.04
N GLU A 34 4.63 15.49 -15.97
CA GLU A 34 4.38 14.90 -17.29
C GLU A 34 4.25 13.38 -17.18
N PRO A 35 3.11 12.79 -17.61
CA PRO A 35 2.95 11.35 -17.59
C PRO A 35 3.89 10.70 -18.61
N SER A 36 4.80 9.86 -18.11
CA SER A 36 5.67 9.04 -18.95
C SER A 36 5.44 7.56 -18.64
N PHE A 37 5.65 6.70 -19.63
CA PHE A 37 5.46 5.25 -19.45
C PHE A 37 6.19 4.70 -18.21
N PRO A 38 7.49 5.00 -17.96
CA PRO A 38 8.17 4.50 -16.77
C PRO A 38 7.56 5.03 -15.47
N LEU A 39 7.18 6.30 -15.42
CA LEU A 39 6.60 6.91 -14.21
C LEU A 39 5.22 6.35 -13.89
N SER A 40 4.36 6.23 -14.91
CA SER A 40 3.03 5.64 -14.78
C SER A 40 3.11 4.16 -14.40
N PHE A 41 4.04 3.41 -14.99
CA PHE A 41 4.27 2.02 -14.64
C PHE A 41 4.71 1.88 -13.18
N LEU A 42 5.69 2.68 -12.73
CA LEU A 42 6.16 2.66 -11.35
C LEU A 42 5.06 3.05 -10.36
N ALA A 43 4.28 4.10 -10.65
CA ALA A 43 3.16 4.51 -9.82
C ALA A 43 2.13 3.38 -9.68
N PHE A 44 1.77 2.74 -10.79
CA PHE A 44 0.86 1.60 -10.78
C PHE A 44 1.42 0.40 -10.01
N SER A 45 2.67 -0.01 -10.29
CA SER A 45 3.30 -1.14 -9.60
C SER A 45 3.45 -0.88 -8.10
N ALA A 46 3.80 0.34 -7.69
CA ALA A 46 3.88 0.73 -6.29
C ALA A 46 2.51 0.69 -5.62
N SER A 47 1.46 1.18 -6.29
CA SER A 47 0.08 1.09 -5.79
C SER A 47 -0.36 -0.36 -5.63
N PHE A 48 -0.07 -1.21 -6.61
CA PHE A 48 -0.45 -2.62 -6.58
C PHE A 48 0.30 -3.38 -5.48
N ALA A 49 1.61 -3.16 -5.33
CA ALA A 49 2.38 -3.72 -4.22
C ALA A 49 1.87 -3.24 -2.86
N GLY A 50 1.58 -1.94 -2.73
CA GLY A 50 1.01 -1.36 -1.52
C GLY A 50 -0.32 -2.00 -1.13
N LEU A 51 -1.20 -2.25 -2.11
CA LEU A 51 -2.46 -2.94 -1.89
C LEU A 51 -2.26 -4.38 -1.39
N LEU A 52 -1.38 -5.14 -2.06
CA LEU A 52 -1.11 -6.53 -1.68
C LEU A 52 -0.53 -6.64 -0.27
N ILE A 53 0.45 -5.79 0.06
CA ILE A 53 1.09 -5.78 1.39
C ILE A 53 0.08 -5.34 2.45
N GLY A 54 -0.69 -4.28 2.19
CA GLY A 54 -1.70 -3.78 3.12
C GLY A 54 -2.79 -4.81 3.42
N PHE A 55 -3.30 -5.50 2.38
CA PHE A 55 -4.28 -6.57 2.55
C PHE A 55 -3.70 -7.80 3.24
N HIS A 56 -2.44 -8.15 2.98
CA HIS A 56 -1.77 -9.23 3.69
C HIS A 56 -1.71 -8.94 5.21
N GLY A 57 -1.28 -7.75 5.60
CA GLY A 57 -1.27 -7.33 7.00
C GLY A 57 -2.67 -7.33 7.61
N LEU A 58 -3.67 -6.79 6.91
CA LEU A 58 -5.06 -6.75 7.37
C LEU A 58 -5.64 -8.16 7.57
N TYR A 59 -5.37 -9.07 6.63
CA TYR A 59 -5.78 -10.47 6.72
C TYR A 59 -5.14 -11.16 7.94
N GLY A 60 -3.86 -10.89 8.20
CA GLY A 60 -3.17 -11.36 9.41
C GLY A 60 -3.85 -10.91 10.70
N VAL A 61 -4.24 -9.62 10.79
CA VAL A 61 -4.98 -9.08 11.95
C VAL A 61 -6.33 -9.78 12.13
N ILE A 62 -7.10 -9.95 11.05
CA ILE A 62 -8.43 -10.59 11.10
C ILE A 62 -8.33 -12.05 11.56
N LEU A 63 -7.40 -12.82 11.00
CA LEU A 63 -7.20 -14.22 11.39
C LEU A 63 -6.82 -14.37 12.86
N ARG A 64 -5.98 -13.46 13.38
CA ARG A 64 -5.63 -13.44 14.81
C ARG A 64 -6.81 -13.10 15.69
N TYR A 65 -7.60 -12.09 15.31
CA TYR A 65 -8.78 -11.69 16.05
C TYR A 65 -9.75 -12.88 16.18
N ARG A 66 -9.93 -13.63 15.09
CA ARG A 66 -10.76 -14.85 15.07
C ARG A 66 -10.20 -16.01 15.91
N LYS A 67 -8.88 -16.15 16.03
CA LYS A 67 -8.23 -17.16 16.90
C LYS A 67 -8.27 -16.82 18.39
N LYS A 68 -8.51 -15.55 18.73
CA LYS A 68 -8.57 -15.06 20.11
C LYS A 68 -9.98 -15.14 20.72
N GLN A 69 -11.00 -15.29 19.87
CA GLN A 69 -12.36 -15.70 20.25
C GLN A 69 -12.46 -17.23 20.25
#